data_AF-A0A259C9N5-F1
#
_entry.id   AF-A0A259C9N5-F1
#
_cell.length_a   1.000
_cell.length_b   1.000
_cell.length_c   1.000
_cell.angle_alpha   90.00
_cell.angle_beta   90.00
_cell.angle_gamma   90.00
#
_symmetry.space_group_name_H-M   'P 1'
#
loop_
_entity.id
_entity.type
_entity.pdbx_description
1 polymer ?
#
loop_
_entity_poly.entity_id
_entity_poly.type
_entity_poly.pdbx_seq_one_letter_code
_entity_poly.pdbx_strand_id
1 'polypeptide(L)'
;MTTREGSLEAPTRHPLDWKNPKFYDKADLEAEMERVFDLCHGCRRCVSLCGSFPTLFDLVDATEDLEMEQVDKADYQKVVDQCYLCDVCYMTKCPYVPPHPWNIDFPHLMLRAKAVNFKDDKA
;
A
#
# COMPACT_ATOMS: atom_id res chain seq x y z
N MET A 1 -4.33 12.48 -20.90
CA MET A 1 -3.85 12.42 -19.49
C MET A 1 -2.64 13.31 -19.41
N THR A 2 -2.59 14.22 -18.43
CA THR A 2 -1.43 15.09 -18.21
C THR A 2 -0.21 14.23 -17.91
N THR A 3 0.87 14.41 -18.66
CA THR A 3 2.14 13.65 -18.62
C THR A 3 2.97 13.94 -17.36
N ARG A 4 2.34 14.30 -16.24
CA ARG A 4 3.01 14.80 -15.03
C ARG A 4 2.92 13.78 -13.91
N GLU A 5 4.02 13.61 -13.19
CA GLU A 5 4.12 12.73 -12.04
C GLU A 5 3.22 13.21 -10.89
N GLY A 6 2.43 12.32 -10.29
CA GLY A 6 1.41 12.68 -9.30
C GLY A 6 1.94 13.36 -8.03
N SER A 7 3.19 13.07 -7.64
CA SER A 7 3.86 13.63 -6.46
C SER A 7 4.28 15.11 -6.62
N LEU A 8 4.16 15.69 -7.82
CA LEU A 8 4.65 17.04 -8.12
C LEU A 8 3.61 18.15 -7.88
N GLU A 9 2.35 17.79 -7.69
CA GLU A 9 1.25 18.71 -7.44
C GLU A 9 0.68 18.50 -6.04
N ALA A 10 -0.22 19.40 -5.59
CA ALA A 10 -0.90 19.21 -4.33
C ALA A 10 -1.68 17.88 -4.36
N PRO A 11 -1.41 16.95 -3.43
CA PRO A 11 -2.02 15.63 -3.49
C PRO A 11 -3.51 15.71 -3.17
N THR A 12 -4.30 14.93 -3.91
CA THR A 12 -5.73 14.78 -3.64
C THR A 12 -5.95 13.57 -2.76
N ARG A 13 -6.40 13.80 -1.52
CA ARG A 13 -6.70 12.72 -0.57
C ARG A 13 -8.20 12.48 -0.47
N HIS A 14 -8.63 11.26 -0.81
CA HIS A 14 -10.02 10.85 -0.72
C HIS A 14 -10.37 10.40 0.71
N PRO A 15 -11.55 10.76 1.26
CA PRO A 15 -11.99 10.26 2.56
C PRO A 15 -12.07 8.73 2.59
N LEU A 16 -11.67 8.13 3.71
CA LEU A 16 -11.85 6.68 3.93
C LEU A 16 -13.33 6.36 4.15
N ASP A 17 -13.86 5.43 3.36
CA ASP A 17 -15.24 4.95 3.45
C ASP A 17 -15.39 3.87 4.54
N TRP A 18 -14.95 4.17 5.76
CA TRP A 18 -14.89 3.21 6.88
C TRP A 18 -16.27 2.73 7.37
N LYS A 19 -17.35 3.40 6.95
CA LYS A 19 -18.73 3.01 7.28
C LYS A 19 -19.27 1.93 6.36
N ASN A 20 -18.65 1.74 5.19
CA ASN A 20 -19.05 0.72 4.25
C ASN A 20 -18.63 -0.65 4.77
N PRO A 21 -19.52 -1.66 4.81
CA PRO A 21 -19.16 -3.01 5.24
C PRO A 21 -17.97 -3.59 4.48
N LYS A 22 -17.83 -3.24 3.19
CA LYS A 22 -16.73 -3.65 2.33
C LYS A 22 -15.36 -3.18 2.84
N PHE A 23 -15.31 -2.08 3.59
CA PHE A 23 -14.06 -1.58 4.19
C PHE A 23 -13.36 -2.63 5.07
N TYR A 24 -14.14 -3.45 5.78
CA TYR A 24 -13.64 -4.50 6.66
C TYR A 24 -13.60 -5.88 6.02
N ASP A 25 -13.87 -5.99 4.72
CA ASP A 25 -13.74 -7.25 3.99
C ASP A 25 -12.26 -7.58 3.77
N LYS A 26 -11.82 -8.71 4.32
CA LYS A 26 -10.41 -9.13 4.29
C LYS A 26 -9.94 -9.50 2.88
N ALA A 27 -10.78 -10.17 2.09
CA ALA A 27 -10.41 -10.58 0.74
C ALA A 27 -10.26 -9.36 -0.19
N ASP A 28 -11.14 -8.37 -0.07
CA ASP A 28 -11.04 -7.10 -0.81
C ASP A 28 -9.83 -6.26 -0.35
N LEU A 29 -9.52 -6.26 0.95
CA LEU A 29 -8.30 -5.64 1.45
C LEU A 29 -7.05 -6.31 0.85
N GLU A 30 -6.95 -7.63 0.92
CA GLU A 30 -5.80 -8.39 0.41
C GLU A 30 -5.62 -8.17 -1.09
N ALA A 31 -6.70 -8.16 -1.88
CA ALA A 31 -6.63 -7.87 -3.31
C ALA A 31 -6.10 -6.45 -3.61
N GLU A 32 -6.51 -5.45 -2.83
CA GLU A 32 -5.99 -4.10 -2.98
C GLU A 32 -4.54 -3.97 -2.49
N MET A 33 -4.15 -4.73 -1.45
CA MET A 33 -2.77 -4.82 -0.99
C MET A 33 -1.87 -5.41 -2.06
N GLU A 34 -2.26 -6.54 -2.64
CA GLU A 34 -1.54 -7.22 -3.73
C GLU A 34 -1.34 -6.26 -4.92
N ARG A 35 -2.40 -5.58 -5.36
CA ARG A 35 -2.32 -4.57 -6.44
C ARG A 35 -1.34 -3.44 -6.13
N VAL A 36 -1.42 -2.86 -4.93
CA VAL A 36 -0.55 -1.74 -4.57
C VAL A 36 0.89 -2.20 -4.37
N PHE A 37 1.10 -3.39 -3.78
CA PHE A 37 2.41 -3.96 -3.53
C PHE A 37 3.14 -4.30 -4.83
N ASP A 38 2.43 -4.86 -5.82
CA ASP A 38 2.94 -5.09 -7.17
C ASP A 38 3.40 -3.78 -7.83
N LEU A 39 2.55 -2.75 -7.83
CA LEU A 39 2.91 -1.41 -8.35
C LEU A 39 4.08 -0.77 -7.59
N CYS A 40 4.20 -1.03 -6.28
CA CYS A 40 5.33 -0.56 -5.47
C CYS A 40 6.61 -1.32 -5.85
N HIS A 41 6.53 -2.63 -6.05
CA HIS A 41 7.63 -3.49 -6.49
C HIS A 41 8.14 -3.06 -7.87
N GLY A 42 7.24 -2.72 -8.80
CA GLY A 42 7.62 -2.29 -10.14
C GLY A 42 8.41 -0.98 -10.19
N CYS A 43 8.25 -0.07 -9.21
CA CYS A 43 8.96 1.22 -9.21
C CYS A 43 10.07 1.36 -8.16
N ARG A 44 9.98 0.65 -7.02
CA ARG A 44 10.88 0.66 -5.85
C ARG A 44 11.36 2.03 -5.33
N ARG A 45 10.73 3.14 -5.74
CA ARG A 45 11.17 4.53 -5.45
C ARG A 45 11.18 4.88 -3.97
N CYS A 46 10.39 4.18 -3.16
CA CYS A 46 10.19 4.51 -1.75
C CYS A 46 11.13 3.78 -0.79
N VAL A 47 12.05 2.93 -1.30
CA VAL A 47 12.94 2.06 -0.50
C VAL A 47 13.73 2.82 0.58
N SER A 48 14.16 4.06 0.30
CA SER A 48 14.98 4.86 1.22
C SER A 48 14.18 5.68 2.24
N LEU A 49 12.85 5.66 2.19
CA LEU A 49 12.01 6.53 3.00
C LEU A 49 11.44 5.89 4.27
N CYS A 50 11.14 4.59 4.24
CA CYS A 50 10.30 3.94 5.24
C CYS A 50 10.59 2.44 5.28
N GLY A 51 10.53 1.83 6.48
CA GLY A 51 10.79 0.40 6.68
C GLY A 51 9.82 -0.54 5.95
N SER A 52 8.60 -0.11 5.62
CA SER A 52 7.64 -0.95 4.88
C SER A 52 8.15 -1.38 3.52
N PHE A 53 8.88 -0.53 2.82
CA PHE A 53 9.30 -0.81 1.44
C PHE A 53 10.44 -1.81 1.36
N PRO A 54 11.54 -1.71 2.15
CA PRO A 54 12.51 -2.79 2.26
C PRO A 54 11.86 -4.12 2.64
N THR A 55 10.99 -4.15 3.66
CA THR A 55 10.29 -5.39 4.04
C THR A 55 9.45 -5.95 2.90
N LEU A 56 8.70 -5.11 2.17
CA LEU A 56 7.94 -5.57 1.00
C LEU A 56 8.86 -6.15 -0.08
N PHE A 57 9.96 -5.47 -0.40
CA PHE A 57 10.84 -5.90 -1.48
C PHE A 57 11.62 -7.16 -1.10
N ASP A 58 12.04 -7.30 0.16
CA ASP A 58 12.67 -8.52 0.67
C ASP A 58 11.73 -9.73 0.56
N LEU A 59 10.42 -9.54 0.80
CA LEU A 59 9.43 -10.61 0.63
C LEU A 59 9.31 -11.04 -0.83
N VAL A 60 9.23 -10.09 -1.77
CA VAL A 60 9.13 -10.41 -3.20
C VAL A 60 10.44 -11.02 -3.71
N ASP A 61 11.59 -10.47 -3.31
CA ASP A 61 12.91 -10.94 -3.73
C ASP A 61 13.25 -12.33 -3.17
N ALA A 62 12.50 -12.82 -2.17
CA ALA A 62 12.60 -14.17 -1.62
C ALA A 62 11.73 -15.20 -2.38
N THR A 63 10.88 -14.78 -3.31
CA THR A 63 10.06 -15.68 -4.16
C THR A 63 10.88 -16.28 -5.31
N GLU A 64 10.39 -17.35 -5.94
CA GLU A 64 11.12 -18.00 -7.04
C GLU A 64 11.13 -17.14 -8.31
N ASP A 65 9.99 -16.51 -8.61
CA ASP A 65 9.80 -15.75 -9.85
C ASP A 65 10.02 -14.23 -9.68
N LEU A 66 10.29 -13.76 -8.45
CA LEU A 66 10.42 -12.33 -8.11
C LEU A 66 9.12 -11.53 -8.33
N GLU A 67 7.98 -12.20 -8.24
CA GLU A 67 6.66 -11.63 -8.51
C GLU A 67 5.82 -11.55 -7.24
N MET A 68 4.94 -10.54 -7.17
CA MET A 68 4.14 -10.26 -5.97
C MET A 68 3.11 -11.35 -5.68
N GLU A 69 2.60 -12.02 -6.71
CA GLU A 69 1.58 -13.08 -6.61
C GLU A 69 2.04 -14.30 -5.80
N GLN A 70 3.36 -14.51 -5.68
CA GLN A 70 3.93 -15.63 -4.91
C GLN A 70 4.15 -15.32 -3.43
N VAL A 71 4.01 -14.07 -3.00
CA VAL A 71 4.18 -13.69 -1.59
C VAL A 71 2.98 -14.16 -0.79
N ASP A 72 3.24 -14.90 0.30
CA ASP A 72 2.18 -15.35 1.22
C ASP A 72 1.43 -14.14 1.80
N LYS A 73 0.11 -14.15 1.69
CA LYS A 73 -0.76 -13.09 2.23
C LYS A 73 -0.63 -12.94 3.75
N ALA A 74 -0.26 -14.00 4.46
CA ALA A 74 0.05 -13.92 5.89
C ALA A 74 1.24 -12.98 6.18
N ASP A 75 2.19 -12.88 5.24
CA ASP A 75 3.38 -12.04 5.37
C ASP A 75 3.13 -10.56 5.06
N TYR A 76 1.96 -10.22 4.49
CA TYR A 76 1.59 -8.82 4.26
C TYR A 76 1.58 -8.02 5.56
N GLN A 77 1.30 -8.68 6.69
CA GLN A 77 1.34 -8.04 8.01
C GLN A 77 2.72 -7.48 8.36
N LYS A 78 3.80 -8.11 7.92
CA LYS A 78 5.17 -7.64 8.13
C LYS A 78 5.37 -6.25 7.53
N VAL A 79 4.79 -6.00 6.34
CA VAL A 79 4.82 -4.69 5.67
C VAL A 79 3.97 -3.66 6.41
N VAL A 80 2.77 -4.07 6.86
CA VAL A 80 1.83 -3.23 7.62
C VAL A 80 2.45 -2.74 8.93
N ASP A 81 3.16 -3.60 9.64
CA ASP A 81 3.78 -3.28 10.95
C ASP A 81 4.85 -2.20 10.84
N GLN A 82 5.54 -2.11 9.70
CA GLN A 82 6.53 -1.07 9.45
C GLN A 82 5.94 0.28 9.04
N CYS A 83 4.63 0.36 8.78
CA CYS A 83 3.99 1.60 8.38
C CYS A 83 3.50 2.41 9.59
N TYR A 84 4.10 3.57 9.80
CA TYR A 84 3.75 4.51 10.88
C TYR A 84 2.87 5.68 10.43
N LEU A 85 2.25 5.59 9.25
CA LEU A 85 1.28 6.57 8.74
C LEU A 85 1.83 8.02 8.65
N CYS A 86 3.09 8.18 8.30
CA CYS A 86 3.76 9.49 8.20
C CYS A 86 3.52 10.24 6.89
N ASP A 87 2.84 9.62 5.92
CA ASP A 87 2.54 10.15 4.58
C ASP A 87 3.74 10.52 3.69
N VAL A 88 4.99 10.34 4.12
CA VAL A 88 6.17 10.76 3.34
C VAL A 88 6.22 10.12 1.95
N CYS A 89 5.91 8.82 1.82
CA CYS A 89 5.91 8.14 0.52
C CYS A 89 4.86 8.70 -0.43
N TYR A 90 3.65 8.97 0.07
CA TYR A 90 2.54 9.54 -0.67
C TYR A 90 2.83 10.98 -1.09
N MET A 91 3.32 11.82 -0.17
CA MET A 91 3.52 13.24 -0.40
C MET A 91 4.74 13.58 -1.28
N THR A 92 5.78 12.73 -1.27
CA THR A 92 7.10 13.16 -1.78
C THR A 92 7.72 12.30 -2.87
N LYS A 93 7.25 11.05 -3.07
CA LYS A 93 7.91 10.11 -3.99
C LYS A 93 7.00 9.31 -4.88
N CYS A 94 5.77 9.01 -4.46
CA CYS A 94 4.90 8.12 -5.21
C CYS A 94 4.41 8.81 -6.50
N PRO A 95 4.79 8.33 -7.70
CA PRO A 95 4.38 8.95 -8.95
C PRO A 95 2.91 8.70 -9.30
N TYR A 96 2.26 7.77 -8.57
CA TYR A 96 0.98 7.17 -8.89
C TYR A 96 -0.15 7.55 -7.92
N VAL A 97 0.06 8.60 -7.13
CA VAL A 97 -0.97 9.20 -6.29
C VAL A 97 -2.08 9.86 -7.13
N PRO A 98 -3.27 10.10 -6.58
CA PRO A 98 -4.35 10.76 -7.31
C PRO A 98 -3.89 12.14 -7.83
N PRO A 99 -4.21 12.52 -9.09
CA PRO A 99 -5.23 11.95 -9.97
C PRO A 99 -4.74 10.82 -10.91
N HIS A 100 -3.57 10.22 -10.66
CA HIS A 100 -3.08 9.11 -11.48
C HIS A 100 -4.10 7.95 -11.50
N PRO A 101 -4.33 7.25 -12.63
CA PRO A 101 -5.34 6.19 -12.74
C PRO A 101 -5.18 5.04 -11.73
N TRP A 102 -3.95 4.81 -11.25
CA TRP A 102 -3.68 3.76 -10.25
C TRP A 102 -4.02 4.18 -8.81
N ASN A 103 -4.25 5.48 -8.57
CA ASN A 103 -4.85 6.02 -7.36
C ASN A 103 -4.23 5.50 -6.06
N ILE A 104 -2.89 5.45 -5.99
CA ILE A 104 -2.19 4.85 -4.84
C ILE A 104 -2.21 5.81 -3.66
N ASP A 105 -2.82 5.38 -2.55
CA ASP A 105 -2.67 5.98 -1.22
C ASP A 105 -2.23 4.90 -0.24
N PHE A 106 -0.92 4.61 -0.25
CA PHE A 106 -0.31 3.56 0.57
C PHE A 106 -0.59 3.77 2.08
N PRO A 107 -0.45 4.97 2.66
CA PRO A 107 -0.80 5.19 4.07
C PRO A 107 -2.26 4.85 4.39
N HIS A 108 -3.21 5.22 3.54
CA HIS A 108 -4.62 4.87 3.72
C HIS A 108 -4.88 3.37 3.64
N LEU A 109 -4.22 2.66 2.73
CA LEU A 109 -4.29 1.21 2.63
C LEU A 109 -3.72 0.54 3.90
N MET A 110 -2.58 1.01 4.41
CA MET A 110 -2.00 0.49 5.65
C MET A 110 -2.88 0.78 6.87
N LEU A 111 -3.53 1.95 6.92
CA LEU A 111 -4.52 2.26 7.95
C LEU A 111 -5.72 1.31 7.89
N ARG A 112 -6.24 1.02 6.68
CA ARG A 112 -7.30 0.03 6.49
C ARG A 112 -6.88 -1.35 7.00
N ALA A 113 -5.66 -1.81 6.67
CA ALA A 113 -5.14 -3.09 7.14
C ALA A 113 -5.07 -3.15 8.68
N LYS A 114 -4.52 -2.12 9.32
CA LYS A 114 -4.49 -2.03 10.80
C LYS A 114 -5.89 -2.04 11.42
N ALA A 115 -6.87 -1.38 10.80
CA ALA A 115 -8.25 -1.36 11.28
C ALA A 115 -8.95 -2.72 11.16
N VAL A 116 -8.68 -3.49 10.09
CA VAL A 116 -9.19 -4.86 9.91
C VAL A 116 -8.58 -5.78 10.97
N ASN A 117 -7.26 -5.79 11.12
CA ASN A 117 -6.59 -6.64 12.11
C ASN A 117 -7.06 -6.36 13.54
N PHE A 118 -7.21 -5.08 13.91
CA PHE A 118 -7.72 -4.71 15.23
C PHE A 118 -9.14 -5.23 15.50
N LYS A 119 -9.96 -5.38 14.46
CA LYS A 119 -11.30 -5.94 14.56
C LYS A 119 -11.25 -7.46 14.72
N ASP A 120 -10.37 -8.13 13.96
CA ASP A 120 -10.17 -9.58 14.03
C ASP A 120 -9.57 -10.00 15.39
N ASP A 121 -8.61 -9.24 15.94
CA ASP A 121 -8.02 -9.48 17.27
C ASP A 121 -9.02 -9.32 18.43
N LYS A 122 -10.14 -8.63 18.18
CA LYS A 122 -11.23 -8.40 19.15
C LYS A 122 -12.42 -9.34 18.97
N ALA A 123 -12.40 -10.19 17.94
CA ALA A 123 -13.45 -11.14 17.62
C ALA A 123 -13.35 -12.44 18.45
#